data_AF-A0A0X3TBQ2-F1
#
_entry.id   AF-A0A0X3TBQ2-F1
#
_cell.length_a   1.000
_cell.length_b   1.000
_cell.length_c   1.000
_cell.angle_alpha   90.00
_cell.angle_beta   90.00
_cell.angle_gamma   90.00
#
_symmetry.space_group_name_H-M   'P 1'
#
loop_
_entity.id
_entity.type
_entity.pdbx_description
1 polymer ?
#
loop_
_entity_poly.entity_id
_entity_poly.type
_entity_poly.pdbx_seq_one_letter_code
_entity_poly.pdbx_strand_id
1 'polypeptide(L)'
;MEQVVAQLKARDREVRSHEMAHVAAGGQYVTSGPTYTYQTGPDGQRYAIGGSVGIDTSPVSGDPEATIQKAQQVIAAAMAPAQPSNTDRQVASQASQMAMQARAELAAERAGSRNEGGDGDMQEREAGSNDDPVSIEPEPTEAGSGAAVASTANEARNAFELRMMDQRLALPG
;
A
#
# COMPACT_ATOMS: atom_id res chain seq x y z
N MET A 1 -43.80 11.40 11.66
CA MET A 1 -43.17 10.33 12.45
C MET A 1 -42.46 9.31 11.55
N GLU A 2 -43.06 8.89 10.43
CA GLU A 2 -42.42 7.96 9.48
C GLU A 2 -41.05 8.42 8.95
N GLN A 3 -40.88 9.72 8.70
CA GLN A 3 -39.59 10.28 8.28
C GLN A 3 -38.47 10.04 9.30
N VAL A 4 -38.78 10.11 10.60
CA VAL A 4 -37.80 9.86 11.67
C VAL A 4 -37.40 8.39 11.68
N VAL A 5 -38.37 7.49 11.55
CA VAL A 5 -38.11 6.05 11.47
C VAL A 5 -37.26 5.70 10.25
N ALA A 6 -37.52 6.33 9.09
CA ALA A 6 -36.72 6.12 7.89
C ALA A 6 -35.27 6.58 8.06
N GLN A 7 -35.04 7.73 8.70
CA GLN A 7 -33.70 8.23 9.01
C GLN A 7 -32.95 7.31 9.99
N LEU A 8 -33.62 6.84 11.05
CA LEU A 8 -33.03 5.91 12.01
C LEU A 8 -32.67 4.57 11.36
N LYS A 9 -33.50 4.06 10.45
CA LYS A 9 -33.19 2.85 9.65
C LYS A 9 -31.99 3.04 8.74
N ALA A 10 -31.86 4.20 8.10
CA ALA A 10 -30.69 4.50 7.27
C ALA A 10 -29.42 4.53 8.12
N ARG A 11 -29.47 5.25 9.25
CA ARG A 11 -28.37 5.35 10.22
C ARG A 11 -27.95 3.99 10.76
N ASP A 12 -28.89 3.13 11.15
CA ASP A 12 -28.59 1.79 11.67
C ASP A 12 -27.84 0.93 10.64
N ARG A 13 -28.24 0.98 9.37
CA ARG A 13 -27.55 0.27 8.30
C ARG A 13 -26.12 0.80 8.08
N GLU A 14 -25.95 2.12 8.07
CA GLU A 14 -24.65 2.76 7.95
C GLU A 14 -23.73 2.34 9.10
N VAL A 15 -24.20 2.44 10.34
CA VAL A 15 -23.42 2.08 11.54
C VAL A 15 -23.02 0.61 11.48
N ARG A 16 -23.94 -0.30 11.18
CA ARG A 16 -23.61 -1.72 11.06
C ARG A 16 -22.60 -1.99 9.96
N SER A 17 -22.75 -1.35 8.80
CA SER A 17 -21.80 -1.48 7.70
C SER A 17 -20.42 -0.93 8.09
N HIS A 18 -20.39 0.17 8.85
CA HIS A 18 -19.17 0.78 9.38
C HIS A 18 -18.44 -0.20 10.31
N GLU A 19 -19.14 -0.74 11.32
CA GLU A 19 -18.52 -1.68 12.26
C GLU A 19 -18.11 -2.99 11.58
N MET A 20 -18.90 -3.50 10.64
CA MET A 20 -18.54 -4.71 9.90
C MET A 20 -17.28 -4.51 9.05
N ALA A 21 -17.05 -3.32 8.48
CA ALA A 21 -15.84 -3.02 7.73
C ALA A 21 -14.59 -3.10 8.62
N HIS A 22 -14.67 -2.59 9.85
CA HIS A 22 -13.59 -2.73 10.82
C HIS A 22 -13.31 -4.20 11.16
N VAL A 23 -14.33 -5.01 11.43
CA VAL A 23 -14.13 -6.43 11.77
C VAL A 23 -13.52 -7.20 10.60
N ALA A 24 -14.06 -7.01 9.40
CA ALA A 24 -13.60 -7.72 8.20
C ALA A 24 -12.12 -7.45 7.91
N ALA A 25 -11.69 -6.20 8.11
CA ALA A 25 -10.30 -5.81 7.93
C ALA A 25 -9.42 -6.08 9.17
N GLY A 26 -9.98 -6.15 10.38
CA GLY A 26 -9.22 -6.43 11.61
C GLY A 26 -8.78 -7.89 11.76
N GLY A 27 -9.58 -8.82 11.25
CA GLY A 27 -9.29 -10.25 11.31
C GLY A 27 -8.99 -10.71 12.74
N GLN A 28 -7.84 -11.37 12.94
CA GLN A 28 -7.43 -11.91 14.23
C GLN A 28 -7.07 -10.86 15.29
N TYR A 29 -6.87 -9.59 14.91
CA TYR A 29 -6.49 -8.52 15.83
C TYR A 29 -7.70 -7.77 16.40
N VAL A 30 -8.92 -8.20 16.05
CA VAL A 30 -10.15 -7.72 16.68
C VAL A 30 -10.21 -8.30 18.10
N THR A 31 -10.17 -7.43 19.10
CA THR A 31 -10.25 -7.81 20.52
C THR A 31 -11.67 -7.90 21.02
N SER A 32 -12.56 -7.08 20.47
CA SER A 32 -14.00 -7.13 20.73
C SER A 32 -14.77 -6.89 19.44
N GLY A 33 -15.80 -7.72 19.23
CA GLY A 33 -16.71 -7.55 18.09
C GLY A 33 -17.51 -6.24 18.17
N PRO A 34 -18.35 -5.96 17.16
CA PRO A 34 -19.11 -4.72 17.07
C PRO A 34 -19.96 -4.48 18.30
N THR A 35 -19.76 -3.32 18.92
CA THR A 35 -20.65 -2.78 19.95
C THR A 35 -21.49 -1.67 19.35
N TYR A 36 -22.69 -1.46 19.87
CA TYR A 36 -23.64 -0.51 19.31
C TYR A 36 -24.30 0.33 20.39
N THR A 37 -24.43 1.62 20.11
CA THR A 37 -25.27 2.55 20.86
C THR A 37 -26.58 2.73 20.11
N TYR A 38 -27.70 2.64 20.84
CA TYR A 38 -29.03 2.61 20.26
C TYR A 38 -29.86 3.84 20.61
N GLN A 39 -30.75 4.20 19.69
CA GLN A 39 -31.84 5.14 19.92
C GLN A 39 -33.17 4.43 19.68
N THR A 40 -34.14 4.68 20.56
CA THR A 40 -35.52 4.18 20.38
C THR A 40 -36.30 5.14 19.48
N GLY A 41 -36.88 4.61 18.40
CA GLY A 41 -37.74 5.35 17.49
C GLY A 41 -39.16 5.54 18.03
N PRO A 42 -39.97 6.41 17.40
CA PRO A 42 -41.38 6.62 17.75
C PRO A 42 -42.27 5.39 17.50
N ASP A 43 -41.75 4.38 16.79
CA ASP A 43 -42.33 3.06 16.58
C ASP A 43 -41.99 2.05 17.70
N GLY A 44 -41.23 2.47 18.71
CA GLY A 44 -40.79 1.63 19.83
C GLY A 44 -39.62 0.69 19.51
N GLN A 45 -39.08 0.74 18.29
CA GLN A 45 -37.94 -0.09 17.89
C GLN A 45 -36.60 0.61 18.20
N ARG A 46 -35.54 -0.18 18.41
CA ARG A 46 -34.19 0.35 18.65
C ARG A 46 -33.36 0.32 17.36
N TYR A 47 -32.67 1.41 17.09
CA TYR A 47 -31.82 1.62 15.92
C TYR A 47 -30.41 2.00 16.35
N ALA A 48 -29.38 1.38 15.77
CA ALA A 48 -27.99 1.72 16.04
C ALA A 48 -27.67 3.10 15.47
N ILE A 49 -27.16 4.00 16.31
CA ILE A 49 -26.79 5.37 15.94
C ILE A 49 -25.29 5.64 16.06
N GLY A 50 -24.57 4.70 16.69
CA GLY A 50 -23.12 4.64 16.76
C GLY A 50 -22.67 3.23 17.13
N GLY A 51 -21.38 2.96 16.95
CA GLY A 51 -20.76 1.70 17.31
C GLY A 51 -19.26 1.83 17.47
N SER A 52 -18.63 0.74 17.89
CA SER A 52 -17.18 0.61 17.88
C SER A 52 -16.77 -0.86 17.85
N VAL A 53 -15.58 -1.10 17.30
CA VAL A 53 -14.88 -2.39 17.30
C VAL A 53 -13.56 -2.24 18.04
N GLY A 54 -13.27 -3.15 18.95
CA GLY A 54 -11.97 -3.18 19.64
C GLY A 54 -10.91 -3.78 18.74
N ILE A 55 -9.79 -3.09 18.56
CA ILE A 55 -8.65 -3.56 17.77
C ILE A 55 -7.40 -3.47 18.64
N ASP A 56 -6.57 -4.51 18.63
CA ASP A 56 -5.38 -4.59 19.45
C ASP A 56 -4.25 -3.67 18.94
N THR A 57 -3.92 -2.64 19.70
CA THR A 57 -2.80 -1.73 19.46
C THR A 57 -1.59 -2.01 20.35
N SER A 58 -1.41 -3.25 20.78
CA SER A 58 -0.22 -3.72 21.52
C SER A 58 0.80 -4.37 20.58
N PRO A 59 2.12 -4.23 20.83
CA PRO A 59 3.14 -4.94 20.04
C PRO A 59 3.09 -6.46 20.26
N VAL A 60 3.74 -7.21 19.36
CA VAL A 60 4.00 -8.64 19.54
C VAL A 60 5.31 -8.78 20.30
N SER A 61 5.26 -9.35 21.50
CA SER A 61 6.43 -9.44 22.39
C SER A 61 7.58 -10.23 21.76
N GLY A 62 8.76 -9.63 21.69
CA GLY A 62 9.98 -10.28 21.22
C GLY A 62 10.02 -10.55 19.71
N ASP A 63 9.08 -9.99 18.95
CA ASP A 63 9.04 -10.13 17.50
C ASP A 63 8.70 -8.79 16.84
N PRO A 64 9.71 -7.97 16.52
CA PRO A 64 9.49 -6.69 15.85
C PRO A 64 8.98 -6.86 14.42
N GLU A 65 9.30 -7.95 13.73
CA GLU A 65 8.78 -8.20 12.37
C GLU A 65 7.28 -8.49 12.40
N ALA A 66 6.82 -9.37 13.30
CA ALA A 66 5.40 -9.63 13.51
C ALA A 66 4.66 -8.39 14.02
N THR A 67 5.32 -7.54 14.83
CA THR A 67 4.76 -6.27 15.29
C THR A 67 4.49 -5.31 14.12
N ILE A 68 5.41 -5.20 13.16
CA ILE A 68 5.21 -4.37 11.96
C ILE A 68 4.02 -4.88 11.14
N GLN A 69 3.93 -6.20 10.93
CA GLN A 69 2.83 -6.82 10.18
C GLN A 69 1.48 -6.61 10.88
N LYS A 70 1.43 -6.84 12.20
CA LYS A 70 0.25 -6.56 13.03
C LYS A 70 -0.17 -5.11 12.92
N ALA A 71 0.76 -4.17 13.09
CA ALA A 71 0.48 -2.76 13.00
C ALA A 71 -0.11 -2.35 11.65
N GLN A 72 0.41 -2.89 10.54
CA GLN A 72 -0.15 -2.66 9.20
C GLN A 72 -1.59 -3.14 9.09
N GLN A 73 -1.90 -4.34 9.60
CA GLN A 73 -3.26 -4.86 9.62
C GLN A 73 -4.20 -3.99 10.46
N VAL A 74 -3.73 -3.52 11.63
CA VAL A 74 -4.50 -2.63 12.52
C VAL A 74 -4.77 -1.29 11.86
N ILE A 75 -3.80 -0.71 11.15
CA ILE A 75 -4.01 0.53 10.36
C ILE A 75 -5.07 0.31 9.29
N ALA A 76 -4.96 -0.80 8.53
CA ALA A 76 -5.92 -1.14 7.49
C ALA A 76 -7.33 -1.33 8.07
N ALA A 77 -7.45 -2.00 9.21
CA ALA A 77 -8.71 -2.21 9.91
C ALA A 77 -9.35 -0.91 10.39
N ALA A 78 -8.58 -0.05 11.02
CA ALA A 78 -9.04 1.25 11.50
C ALA A 78 -9.47 2.16 10.34
N MET A 79 -8.78 2.11 9.20
CA MET A 79 -9.10 2.94 8.03
C MET A 79 -10.06 2.27 7.03
N ALA A 80 -10.59 1.08 7.34
CA ALA A 80 -11.41 0.29 6.42
C ALA A 80 -12.76 0.94 6.02
N PRO A 81 -13.52 1.58 6.93
CA PRO A 81 -14.77 2.23 6.53
C PRO A 81 -14.50 3.43 5.61
N ALA A 82 -15.45 3.72 4.71
CA ALA A 82 -15.34 4.86 3.79
C ALA A 82 -15.21 6.22 4.52
N GLN A 83 -15.73 6.31 5.74
CA GLN A 83 -15.66 7.51 6.57
C GLN A 83 -15.19 7.14 7.99
N PRO A 84 -13.88 6.94 8.20
CA PRO A 84 -13.36 6.59 9.52
C PRO A 84 -13.66 7.71 10.53
N SER A 85 -14.00 7.30 11.75
CA SER A 85 -14.24 8.21 12.88
C SER A 85 -12.93 8.80 13.42
N ASN A 86 -13.05 9.74 14.37
CA ASN A 86 -11.88 10.27 15.08
C ASN A 86 -11.16 9.16 15.87
N THR A 87 -11.91 8.26 16.51
CA THR A 87 -11.37 7.14 17.27
C THR A 87 -10.60 6.18 16.37
N ASP A 88 -11.13 5.90 15.19
CA ASP A 88 -10.47 5.00 14.23
C ASP A 88 -9.13 5.60 13.76
N ARG A 89 -9.10 6.91 13.47
CA ARG A 89 -7.84 7.61 13.18
C ARG A 89 -6.84 7.56 14.33
N GLN A 90 -7.30 7.62 15.57
CA GLN A 90 -6.42 7.48 16.74
C GLN A 90 -5.82 6.08 16.81
N VAL A 91 -6.61 5.03 16.59
CA VAL A 91 -6.13 3.63 16.53
C VAL A 91 -5.08 3.47 15.43
N ALA A 92 -5.33 4.00 14.22
CA ALA A 92 -4.35 3.97 13.13
C ALA A 92 -3.06 4.73 13.48
N SER A 93 -3.16 5.86 14.15
CA SER A 93 -1.99 6.62 14.63
C SER A 93 -1.18 5.83 15.66
N GLN A 94 -1.84 5.19 16.63
CA GLN A 94 -1.18 4.32 17.62
C GLN A 94 -0.47 3.15 16.96
N ALA A 95 -1.12 2.48 16.01
CA ALA A 95 -0.50 1.40 15.26
C ALA A 95 0.67 1.89 14.38
N SER A 96 0.59 3.10 13.83
CA SER A 96 1.71 3.71 13.11
C SER A 96 2.92 3.93 14.03
N GLN A 97 2.69 4.39 15.26
CA GLN A 97 3.74 4.53 16.28
C GLN A 97 4.35 3.18 16.64
N MET A 98 3.52 2.16 16.87
CA MET A 98 3.97 0.79 17.10
C MET A 98 4.86 0.27 15.97
N ALA A 99 4.46 0.47 14.70
CA ALA A 99 5.26 0.06 13.55
C ALA A 99 6.61 0.80 13.49
N MET A 100 6.65 2.09 13.87
CA MET A 100 7.90 2.85 13.92
C MET A 100 8.84 2.32 15.00
N GLN A 101 8.33 2.03 16.20
CA GLN A 101 9.10 1.46 17.31
C GLN A 101 9.69 0.10 16.93
N ALA A 102 8.85 -0.80 16.39
CA ALA A 102 9.30 -2.12 15.97
C ALA A 102 10.34 -2.07 14.83
N ARG A 103 10.24 -1.12 13.89
CA ARG A 103 11.29 -0.91 12.86
C ARG A 103 12.63 -0.50 13.47
N ALA A 104 12.60 0.32 14.52
CA ALA A 104 13.82 0.73 15.22
C ALA A 104 14.45 -0.46 15.99
N GLU A 105 13.62 -1.25 16.67
CA GLU A 105 14.05 -2.49 17.35
C GLU A 105 14.68 -3.49 16.36
N LEU A 106 14.01 -3.76 15.25
CA LEU A 106 14.53 -4.66 14.21
C LEU A 106 15.86 -4.20 13.62
N ALA A 107 16.06 -2.89 13.46
CA ALA A 107 17.33 -2.33 13.01
C ALA A 107 18.44 -2.53 14.05
N ALA A 108 18.14 -2.36 15.33
CA ALA A 108 19.09 -2.57 16.42
C ALA A 108 19.49 -4.05 16.55
N GLU A 109 18.54 -4.98 16.44
CA GLU A 109 18.80 -6.43 16.43
C GLU A 109 19.75 -6.82 15.31
N ARG A 110 19.49 -6.34 14.08
CA ARG A 110 20.35 -6.61 12.92
C ARG A 110 21.76 -6.04 13.06
N ALA A 111 21.91 -4.89 13.72
CA ALA A 111 23.22 -4.29 14.00
C ALA A 111 23.99 -5.08 15.07
N GLY A 112 23.31 -5.54 16.13
CA GLY A 112 23.89 -6.38 17.18
C GLY A 112 24.40 -7.71 16.63
N SER A 113 23.59 -8.43 15.84
CA SER A 113 23.98 -9.71 15.24
C SER A 113 25.16 -9.58 14.25
N ARG A 114 25.32 -8.41 13.59
CA ARG A 114 26.45 -8.17 12.68
C ARG A 114 27.78 -8.06 13.42
N ASN A 115 27.77 -7.59 14.66
CA ASN A 115 28.96 -7.40 15.48
C ASN A 115 29.43 -8.71 16.16
N GLU A 116 28.52 -9.68 16.32
CA GLU A 116 28.82 -10.99 16.93
C GLU A 116 29.30 -12.05 15.92
N GLY A 117 29.07 -11.85 14.62
CA GLY A 117 29.48 -12.77 13.55
C GLY A 117 30.76 -12.38 12.79
N GLY A 118 31.55 -11.44 13.31
CA GLY A 118 32.69 -10.81 12.63
C GLY A 118 34.07 -11.46 12.84
N ASP A 119 34.15 -12.70 13.32
CA ASP A 119 35.42 -13.42 13.52
C ASP A 119 35.36 -14.77 12.77
N GLY A 120 35.80 -14.78 11.50
CA GLY A 120 36.00 -16.02 10.76
C GLY A 120 35.64 -15.99 9.28
N ASP A 121 36.32 -15.16 8.49
CA ASP A 121 36.76 -15.61 7.15
C ASP A 121 37.80 -14.63 6.56
N MET A 122 39.06 -14.83 6.93
CA MET A 122 40.20 -14.43 6.09
C MET A 122 40.82 -15.72 5.55
N GLN A 123 40.31 -16.20 4.42
CA GLN A 123 40.95 -17.27 3.66
C GLN A 123 41.17 -16.81 2.22
N GLU A 124 42.32 -16.15 2.07
CA GLU A 124 43.34 -16.45 1.06
C GLU A 124 42.86 -16.63 -0.38
N ARG A 125 42.89 -15.53 -1.14
CA ARG A 125 43.07 -15.57 -2.59
C ARG A 125 43.95 -14.40 -2.99
N GLU A 126 45.20 -14.68 -3.37
CA GLU A 126 45.91 -14.01 -4.46
C GLU A 126 47.35 -14.53 -4.62
N ALA A 127 47.58 -15.34 -5.64
CA ALA A 127 48.83 -15.40 -6.42
C ALA A 127 48.64 -16.35 -7.61
N GLY A 128 48.02 -15.84 -8.68
CA GLY A 128 47.97 -16.49 -9.98
C GLY A 128 48.50 -15.53 -11.04
N SER A 129 49.80 -15.63 -11.31
CA SER A 129 50.50 -14.90 -12.37
C SER A 129 49.90 -15.20 -13.74
N ASN A 130 49.53 -14.16 -14.48
CA ASN A 130 49.28 -14.25 -15.92
C ASN A 130 50.19 -13.24 -16.62
N ASP A 131 51.40 -13.69 -16.95
CA ASP A 131 52.20 -13.13 -18.04
C ASP A 131 51.81 -13.86 -19.32
N ASP A 132 51.31 -13.13 -20.32
CA ASP A 132 51.74 -13.23 -21.74
C ASP A 132 50.85 -12.34 -22.63
N PRO A 133 51.41 -11.30 -23.29
CA PRO A 133 50.71 -10.54 -24.32
C PRO A 133 51.07 -11.08 -25.72
N VAL A 134 50.08 -11.49 -26.50
CA VAL A 134 50.28 -11.75 -27.94
C VAL A 134 49.64 -10.63 -28.76
N SER A 135 50.52 -9.77 -29.28
CA SER A 135 50.27 -8.82 -30.35
C SER A 135 50.05 -9.56 -31.67
N ILE A 136 48.94 -9.26 -32.36
CA ILE A 136 48.84 -9.40 -33.82
C ILE A 136 48.22 -8.10 -34.33
N GLU A 137 49.03 -7.36 -35.09
CA GLU A 137 48.70 -6.13 -35.81
C GLU A 137 47.92 -6.40 -37.12
N PRO A 138 47.37 -5.35 -37.79
CA PRO A 138 46.19 -5.44 -38.65
C PRO A 138 46.49 -5.43 -40.16
N GLU A 139 45.52 -5.85 -40.97
CA GLU A 139 45.46 -5.58 -42.42
C GLU A 139 44.09 -4.97 -42.81
N PRO A 140 44.03 -3.91 -43.64
CA PRO A 140 42.81 -3.18 -44.01
C PRO A 140 42.30 -3.46 -45.45
N THR A 141 41.27 -2.70 -45.85
CA THR A 141 40.67 -2.46 -47.21
C THR A 141 39.42 -3.28 -47.54
N GLU A 142 38.34 -2.81 -48.20
CA GLU A 142 37.77 -1.55 -48.74
C GLU A 142 36.34 -1.99 -49.18
N ALA A 143 35.20 -1.41 -48.77
CA ALA A 143 34.47 -0.29 -49.39
C ALA A 143 33.06 -0.71 -49.89
N GLY A 144 32.03 0.11 -49.62
CA GLY A 144 30.91 0.34 -50.56
C GLY A 144 29.47 -0.07 -50.20
N SER A 145 28.66 0.95 -49.85
CA SER A 145 27.35 1.30 -50.48
C SER A 145 26.00 0.69 -50.02
N GLY A 146 25.02 1.59 -49.75
CA GLY A 146 23.56 1.45 -49.97
C GLY A 146 22.72 1.03 -48.74
N ALA A 147 21.92 1.86 -48.06
CA ALA A 147 20.72 2.64 -48.44
C ALA A 147 19.41 1.82 -48.61
N ALA A 148 18.37 2.23 -47.83
CA ALA A 148 16.91 1.97 -47.95
C ALA A 148 16.41 0.59 -47.43
N VAL A 149 15.28 0.45 -46.70
CA VAL A 149 13.98 1.14 -46.74
C VAL A 149 13.24 1.06 -45.39
N ALA A 150 12.61 2.17 -45.01
CA ALA A 150 11.50 2.24 -44.06
C ALA A 150 10.17 2.00 -44.77
N SER A 151 9.25 1.25 -44.14
CA SER A 151 7.79 1.30 -44.31
C SER A 151 7.23 0.10 -43.56
N THR A 152 6.55 0.25 -42.43
CA THR A 152 5.10 0.48 -42.44
C THR A 152 4.65 0.97 -41.06
N ALA A 153 4.15 2.20 -41.01
CA ALA A 153 3.04 2.67 -40.17
C ALA A 153 3.10 2.40 -38.64
N ASN A 154 3.35 3.33 -37.72
CA ASN A 154 3.22 4.79 -37.67
C ASN A 154 1.94 5.45 -38.25
N GLU A 155 0.88 4.69 -38.57
CA GLU A 155 -0.40 5.28 -39.00
C GLU A 155 -1.53 5.18 -37.96
N ALA A 156 -1.40 4.35 -36.93
CA ALA A 156 -2.52 4.12 -36.02
C ALA A 156 -2.58 5.06 -34.79
N ARG A 157 -1.54 5.87 -34.54
CA ARG A 157 -1.48 6.70 -33.31
C ARG A 157 -1.70 8.19 -33.52
N ASN A 158 -1.39 8.74 -34.70
CA ASN A 158 -1.60 10.17 -34.98
C ASN A 158 -3.02 10.56 -35.42
N ALA A 159 -3.89 9.59 -35.72
CA ALA A 159 -5.20 9.86 -36.31
C ALA A 159 -6.31 10.22 -35.30
N PHE A 160 -6.10 10.04 -34.00
CA PHE A 160 -7.12 10.31 -32.99
C PHE A 160 -6.98 11.69 -32.32
N GLU A 161 -5.75 12.18 -32.15
CA GLU A 161 -5.48 13.42 -31.40
C GLU A 161 -5.70 14.71 -32.21
N LEU A 162 -5.62 14.66 -33.54
CA LEU A 162 -5.80 15.86 -34.38
C LEU A 162 -7.27 16.15 -34.74
N ARG A 163 -8.20 15.22 -34.46
CA ARG A 163 -9.62 15.37 -34.81
C ARG A 163 -10.46 16.08 -33.74
N MET A 164 -9.91 16.31 -32.55
CA MET A 164 -10.60 17.01 -31.45
C MET A 164 -10.21 18.49 -31.29
N MET A 165 -9.24 19.00 -32.05
CA MET A 165 -8.78 20.39 -31.90
C MET A 165 -9.40 21.39 -32.89
N ASP A 166 -10.09 20.94 -33.95
CA ASP A 166 -10.54 21.84 -35.02
C ASP A 166 -12.07 21.94 -35.16
N GLN A 167 -12.75 22.18 -34.03
CA GLN A 167 -14.19 22.49 -34.02
C GLN A 167 -14.52 23.83 -33.36
N ARG A 168 -13.66 24.85 -33.57
CA ARG A 168 -13.94 26.26 -33.23
C ARG A 168 -13.25 27.23 -34.20
N LEU A 169 -13.84 27.44 -35.38
CA LEU A 169 -13.91 28.72 -36.16
C LEU A 169 -14.43 28.39 -37.59
N ALA A 170 -15.67 28.70 -37.97
CA ALA A 170 -16.16 29.97 -38.54
C ALA A 170 -16.25 29.97 -40.09
N LEU A 171 -17.43 30.41 -40.58
CA LEU A 171 -17.94 30.53 -41.96
C LEU A 171 -17.08 31.44 -42.88
N PRO A 172 -17.20 31.37 -44.22
CA PRO A 172 -18.18 32.19 -44.99
C PRO A 172 -18.76 31.42 -46.21
N GLY A 173 -19.90 31.77 -46.82
CA GLY A 173 -20.24 33.00 -47.55
C GLY A 173 -20.24 32.69 -49.04
#